data_AF-A0AAV6YSN8-F1
#
_entry.id   AF-A0AAV6YSN8-F1
#
_cell.length_a   1.000
_cell.length_b   1.000
_cell.length_c   1.000
_cell.angle_alpha   90.00
_cell.angle_beta   90.00
_cell.angle_gamma   90.00
#
_symmetry.space_group_name_H-M   'P 1'
#
loop_
_entity.id
_entity.type
_entity.pdbx_description
1 polymer ?
#
loop_
_entity_poly.entity_id
_entity_poly.type
_entity_poly.pdbx_seq_one_letter_code
_entity_poly.pdbx_strand_id
1 'polypeptide(L)'
;PTDKNDEKVKPNGIRCKSCFAFNARACDCNVFVNCSVGETNCISRFISASGGGFQHGAAVRGCATKEMCEVAHVGVKLNNTRVKSNFSCTGDSDSFHNSLIFLVLIAAIFSRFTTTT
;
A
#
# COMPACT_ATOMS: atom_id res chain seq x y z
N PRO A 1 2.27 36.51 -10.65
CA PRO A 1 2.92 35.41 -9.89
C PRO A 1 1.85 34.46 -9.35
N THR A 2 1.48 33.46 -10.14
CA THR A 2 0.55 32.40 -9.73
C THR A 2 1.30 31.44 -8.81
N ASP A 3 0.75 31.22 -7.63
CA ASP A 3 1.27 30.32 -6.60
C ASP A 3 1.35 28.89 -7.15
N LYS A 4 2.52 28.24 -7.06
CA LYS A 4 2.76 26.85 -7.50
C LYS A 4 1.96 25.81 -6.69
N ASN A 5 1.11 26.23 -5.77
CA ASN A 5 0.32 25.35 -4.91
C ASN A 5 -1.01 24.88 -5.54
N ASP A 6 -1.58 25.59 -6.52
CA ASP A 6 -2.89 25.22 -7.10
C ASP A 6 -2.84 23.99 -8.02
N GLU A 7 -1.71 23.76 -8.69
CA GLU A 7 -1.58 22.61 -9.60
C GLU A 7 -1.57 21.26 -8.87
N LYS A 8 -1.12 21.27 -7.60
CA LYS A 8 -1.09 20.09 -6.72
C LYS A 8 -2.44 19.73 -6.11
N VAL A 9 -3.49 20.52 -6.28
CA VAL A 9 -4.82 20.23 -5.67
C VAL A 9 -5.76 19.55 -6.67
N LYS A 10 -5.47 19.64 -7.97
CA LYS A 10 -6.34 19.08 -9.00
C LYS A 10 -6.31 17.54 -8.98
N PRO A 11 -7.47 16.87 -9.02
CA PRO A 11 -7.54 15.43 -9.16
C PRO A 11 -6.88 14.95 -10.46
N ASN A 12 -6.10 13.87 -10.39
CA ASN A 12 -5.43 13.25 -11.54
C ASN A 12 -6.23 12.09 -12.18
N GLY A 13 -7.41 11.77 -11.64
CA GLY A 13 -8.26 10.66 -12.09
C GLY A 13 -8.05 9.34 -11.34
N ILE A 14 -6.96 9.22 -10.57
CA ILE A 14 -6.65 8.04 -9.75
C ILE A 14 -7.47 8.08 -8.46
N ARG A 15 -7.99 6.92 -8.06
CA ARG A 15 -8.75 6.77 -6.81
C ARG A 15 -8.19 5.66 -5.96
N CYS A 16 -7.85 5.99 -4.71
CA CYS A 16 -7.29 5.04 -3.76
C CYS A 16 -8.22 4.86 -2.57
N LYS A 17 -8.22 3.64 -2.02
CA LYS A 17 -8.81 3.37 -0.72
C LYS A 17 -8.06 4.15 0.36
N SER A 18 -8.78 4.83 1.23
CA SER A 18 -8.20 5.62 2.33
C SER A 18 -8.72 5.16 3.67
N CYS A 19 -7.81 4.92 4.62
CA CYS A 19 -8.12 4.65 6.01
C CYS A 19 -6.90 4.86 6.90
N PHE A 20 -7.16 5.00 8.18
CA PHE A 20 -6.17 5.02 9.24
C PHE A 20 -6.66 4.16 10.41
N ALA A 21 -5.80 3.31 10.96
CA ALA A 21 -6.09 2.58 12.19
C ALA A 21 -4.87 2.57 13.12
N PHE A 22 -5.07 2.98 14.36
CA PHE A 22 -4.06 2.95 15.41
C PHE A 22 -4.07 1.61 16.15
N ASN A 23 -2.90 1.13 16.56
CA ASN A 23 -2.64 -0.19 17.15
C ASN A 23 -3.19 -1.38 16.32
N ALA A 24 -3.30 -1.22 15.00
CA ALA A 24 -3.73 -2.27 14.09
C ALA A 24 -2.70 -2.47 12.97
N ARG A 25 -2.56 -3.73 12.50
CA ARG A 25 -1.67 -4.08 11.38
C ARG A 25 -2.25 -3.78 10.00
N ALA A 26 -3.57 -3.65 9.93
CA ALA A 26 -4.31 -3.31 8.73
C ALA A 26 -5.50 -2.41 9.11
N CYS A 27 -6.01 -1.65 8.15
CA CYS A 27 -7.28 -0.94 8.26
C CYS A 27 -8.24 -1.41 7.17
N ASP A 28 -9.51 -1.54 7.54
CA ASP A 28 -10.59 -1.75 6.58
C ASP A 28 -10.94 -0.41 5.95
N CYS A 29 -10.83 -0.32 4.62
CA CYS A 29 -11.13 0.91 3.89
C CYS A 29 -12.30 0.70 2.94
N ASN A 30 -13.36 1.43 3.27
CA ASN A 30 -14.58 1.53 2.49
C ASN A 30 -14.73 2.90 1.79
N VAL A 31 -13.81 3.83 2.07
CA VAL A 31 -13.79 5.18 1.49
C VAL A 31 -12.73 5.27 0.40
N PHE A 32 -13.10 5.87 -0.74
CA PHE A 32 -12.20 6.20 -1.84
C PHE A 32 -11.94 7.70 -1.89
N VAL A 33 -10.68 8.09 -2.06
CA VAL A 33 -10.25 9.47 -2.25
C VAL A 33 -9.69 9.68 -3.65
N ASN A 34 -9.85 10.87 -4.19
CA ASN A 34 -9.26 11.25 -5.47
C ASN A 34 -7.83 11.73 -5.22
N CYS A 35 -6.86 11.14 -5.91
CA CYS A 35 -5.46 11.54 -5.80
C CYS A 35 -5.19 12.80 -6.59
N SER A 36 -4.20 13.55 -6.12
CA SER A 36 -3.77 14.81 -6.71
C SER A 36 -2.71 14.64 -7.79
N VAL A 37 -2.43 15.70 -8.55
CA VAL A 37 -1.33 15.72 -9.52
C VAL A 37 0.00 15.37 -8.84
N GLY A 38 0.66 14.34 -9.36
CA GLY A 38 1.92 13.79 -8.82
C GLY A 38 1.75 12.55 -7.93
N GLU A 39 0.53 12.26 -7.45
CA GLU A 39 0.23 11.03 -6.71
C GLU A 39 -0.23 9.93 -7.66
N THR A 40 0.72 9.21 -8.25
CA THR A 40 0.45 8.22 -9.31
C THR A 40 0.17 6.80 -8.80
N ASN A 41 0.15 6.59 -7.48
CA ASN A 41 0.06 5.27 -6.88
C ASN A 41 -0.84 5.26 -5.64
N CYS A 42 -1.41 4.10 -5.33
CA CYS A 42 -2.02 3.84 -4.03
C CYS A 42 -0.99 3.22 -3.10
N ILE A 43 -0.95 3.66 -1.86
CA ILE A 43 -0.07 3.13 -0.82
C ILE A 43 -0.86 2.41 0.27
N SER A 44 -0.31 1.31 0.76
CA SER A 44 -0.70 0.62 1.98
C SER A 44 0.54 0.48 2.85
N ARG A 45 0.50 1.04 4.05
CA ARG A 45 1.67 1.21 4.92
C ARG A 45 1.33 0.78 6.35
N PHE A 46 2.16 -0.08 6.92
CA PHE A 46 2.15 -0.37 8.35
C PHE A 46 3.41 0.17 8.99
N ILE A 47 3.25 1.02 10.00
CA ILE A 47 4.32 1.64 10.78
C ILE A 47 4.25 1.06 12.18
N SER A 48 5.37 0.58 12.71
CA SER A 48 5.48 0.14 14.10
C SER A 48 6.58 0.91 14.81
N ALA A 49 6.30 1.37 16.02
CA ALA A 49 7.27 2.00 16.91
C ALA A 49 7.38 1.16 18.19
N SER A 50 8.60 0.81 18.59
CA SER A 50 8.87 0.00 19.78
C SER A 50 10.07 0.54 20.54
N GLY A 51 9.99 0.65 21.86
CA GLY A 51 11.09 1.15 22.68
C GLY A 51 10.65 1.49 24.09
N GLY A 52 11.56 1.55 25.06
CA GLY A 52 11.24 2.07 26.41
C GLY A 52 10.01 1.46 27.10
N GLY A 53 9.64 0.21 26.79
CA GLY A 53 8.47 -0.47 27.35
C GLY A 53 7.16 -0.35 26.55
N PHE A 54 7.12 0.40 25.44
CA PHE A 54 5.93 0.51 24.58
C PHE A 54 6.13 -0.18 23.23
N GLN A 55 5.01 -0.64 22.66
CA GLN A 55 4.90 -1.05 21.26
C GLN A 55 3.59 -0.53 20.68
N HIS A 56 3.68 0.29 19.64
CA HIS A 56 2.55 0.84 18.92
C HIS A 56 2.66 0.56 17.43
N GLY A 57 1.52 0.50 16.78
CA GLY A 57 1.41 0.30 15.34
C GLY A 57 0.39 1.25 14.72
N ALA A 58 0.53 1.55 13.45
CA ALA A 58 -0.47 2.25 12.68
C ALA A 58 -0.53 1.70 11.26
N ALA A 59 -1.73 1.42 10.77
CA ALA A 59 -1.99 1.09 9.38
C ALA A 59 -2.59 2.31 8.68
N VAL A 60 -2.09 2.62 7.49
CA VAL A 60 -2.59 3.72 6.66
C VAL A 60 -2.69 3.28 5.20
N ARG A 61 -3.77 3.68 4.53
CA ARG A 61 -3.90 3.60 3.07
C ARG A 61 -4.25 4.95 2.48
N GLY A 62 -3.80 5.21 1.25
CA GLY A 62 -4.09 6.47 0.56
C GLY A 62 -3.34 6.62 -0.76
N CYS A 63 -3.16 7.86 -1.19
CA CYS A 63 -2.41 8.24 -2.38
C CYS A 63 -0.91 8.40 -2.04
N ALA A 64 -0.05 8.14 -3.03
CA ALA A 64 1.39 8.30 -2.91
C ALA A 64 2.03 8.70 -4.24
N THR A 65 3.16 9.41 -4.16
CA THR A 65 4.01 9.65 -5.31
C THR A 65 4.82 8.41 -5.64
N LYS A 66 5.35 8.34 -6.86
CA LYS A 66 6.20 7.22 -7.29
C LYS A 66 7.43 7.06 -6.39
N GLU A 67 8.05 8.16 -5.98
CA GLU A 67 9.26 8.16 -5.14
C GLU A 67 8.98 7.55 -3.75
N MET A 68 7.78 7.80 -3.19
CA MET A 68 7.37 7.16 -1.93
C MET A 68 7.24 5.64 -2.05
N CYS A 69 6.97 5.14 -3.26
CA CYS A 69 6.81 3.72 -3.56
C CYS A 69 8.12 3.03 -3.95
N GLU A 70 9.15 3.79 -4.33
CA GLU A 70 10.51 3.25 -4.56
C GLU A 70 11.18 2.82 -3.25
N VAL A 71 10.72 3.36 -2.13
CA VAL A 71 11.14 2.93 -0.80
C VAL A 71 10.29 1.73 -0.37
N ALA A 72 10.89 0.54 -0.30
CA ALA A 72 10.18 -0.69 0.10
C ALA A 72 9.98 -0.81 1.62
N HIS A 73 10.98 -0.40 2.41
CA HIS A 73 10.91 -0.40 3.86
C HIS A 73 11.81 0.69 4.44
N VAL A 74 11.44 1.24 5.59
CA VAL A 74 12.27 2.18 6.36
C VAL A 74 12.38 1.69 7.78
N GLY A 75 13.61 1.64 8.28
CA GLY A 75 13.91 1.32 9.68
C GLY A 75 14.80 2.40 10.25
N VAL A 76 14.35 3.07 11.31
CA VAL A 76 15.11 4.11 12.00
C VAL A 76 15.18 3.78 13.49
N LYS A 77 16.34 3.96 14.11
CA LYS A 77 16.52 3.86 15.56
C LYS A 77 16.84 5.26 16.12
N LEU A 78 15.99 5.73 17.03
CA LEU A 78 16.11 7.00 17.73
C LEU A 78 16.20 6.69 19.23
N ASN A 79 17.38 6.86 19.82
CA ASN A 79 17.66 6.47 21.22
C ASN A 79 17.24 5.01 21.50
N ASN A 80 16.32 4.81 22.45
CA ASN A 80 15.78 3.50 22.82
C ASN A 80 14.52 3.12 22.02
N THR A 81 14.16 3.90 21.00
CA THR A 81 12.99 3.70 20.15
C THR A 81 13.41 3.24 18.76
N ARG A 82 12.71 2.24 18.23
CA ARG A 82 12.86 1.72 16.88
C ARG A 82 11.56 1.92 16.12
N VAL A 83 11.63 2.61 15.00
CA VAL A 83 10.53 2.76 14.05
C VAL A 83 10.83 1.87 12.85
N LYS A 84 9.84 1.06 12.46
CA LYS A 84 9.88 0.28 11.23
C LYS A 84 8.63 0.58 10.42
N SER A 85 8.76 0.66 9.11
CA SER A 85 7.62 0.75 8.22
C SER A 85 7.82 -0.13 7.01
N ASN A 86 6.76 -0.86 6.64
CA ASN A 86 6.69 -1.58 5.38
C ASN A 86 5.73 -0.83 4.46
N PHE A 87 6.13 -0.67 3.21
CA PHE A 87 5.36 0.00 2.19
C PHE A 87 4.96 -1.02 1.13
N SER A 88 3.69 -0.98 0.74
CA SER A 88 3.21 -1.68 -0.44
C SER A 88 2.49 -0.64 -1.29
N CYS A 89 2.84 -0.58 -2.57
CA CYS A 89 2.17 0.28 -3.51
C CYS A 89 1.55 -0.53 -4.64
N THR A 90 0.36 -0.12 -5.05
CA THR A 90 -0.30 -0.60 -6.27
C THR A 90 -0.42 0.59 -7.23
N GLY A 91 -0.01 0.38 -8.49
CA GLY A 91 -0.18 1.39 -9.54
C GLY A 91 -1.62 1.35 -10.02
N ASP A 92 -2.42 2.30 -9.54
CA ASP A 92 -3.86 2.38 -9.76
C ASP A 92 -4.64 1.11 -9.37
N SER A 93 -5.96 1.25 -9.30
CA SER A 93 -6.94 0.22 -8.94
C SER A 93 -6.52 -1.20 -9.34
N ASP A 94 -6.48 -2.11 -8.37
CA ASP A 94 -6.49 -3.56 -8.60
C ASP A 94 -7.71 -3.92 -9.47
N SER A 95 -7.54 -3.78 -10.77
CA SER A 95 -8.26 -4.56 -11.75
C SER A 95 -7.87 -5.99 -11.45
N PHE A 96 -8.75 -6.67 -10.72
CA PHE A 96 -8.81 -8.12 -10.59
C PHE A 96 -8.69 -8.75 -11.98
N HIS A 97 -7.46 -8.97 -12.44
CA HIS A 97 -7.16 -9.71 -13.68
C HIS A 97 -6.07 -10.76 -13.44
N ASN A 98 -5.86 -11.19 -12.19
CA ASN A 98 -4.97 -12.31 -11.85
C ASN A 98 -5.66 -13.51 -11.21
N SER A 99 -6.97 -13.46 -10.96
CA SER A 99 -7.70 -14.62 -10.41
C SER A 99 -7.75 -15.80 -11.40
N LEU A 100 -8.00 -15.52 -12.70
CA LEU A 100 -8.04 -16.56 -13.73
C LEU A 100 -6.66 -17.19 -13.99
N ILE A 101 -5.58 -16.41 -13.95
CA ILE A 101 -4.21 -16.93 -14.15
C ILE A 101 -3.82 -17.88 -13.01
N PHE A 102 -4.15 -17.53 -11.76
CA PHE A 102 -3.93 -18.42 -10.62
C PHE A 102 -4.75 -19.72 -10.73
N LEU A 103 -6.01 -19.66 -11.17
CA LEU A 103 -6.83 -20.85 -11.38
C LEU A 103 -6.29 -21.75 -12.50
N VAL A 104 -5.79 -21.17 -13.60
CA VAL A 104 -5.16 -21.92 -14.71
C VAL A 104 -3.87 -22.61 -14.25
N LEU A 105 -3.05 -21.95 -13.42
CA LEU A 105 -1.84 -22.55 -12.87
C LEU A 105 -2.15 -23.73 -11.93
N ILE A 106 -3.17 -23.60 -11.08
CA ILE A 106 -3.61 -24.68 -10.19
C ILE A 106 -4.11 -25.88 -11.02
N ALA A 107 -4.97 -25.63 -12.03
CA ALA A 107 -5.48 -26.68 -12.90
C ALA A 107 -4.35 -27.42 -13.65
N ALA A 108 -3.36 -26.70 -14.19
CA ALA A 108 -2.22 -27.30 -14.88
C ALA A 108 -1.36 -28.21 -13.99
N ILE A 109 -1.27 -27.90 -12.68
CA ILE A 109 -0.59 -28.76 -11.70
C ILE A 109 -1.41 -30.04 -11.47
N PHE A 110 -2.73 -29.93 -11.28
CA PHE A 110 -3.62 -31.09 -11.10
C PHE A 110 -3.67 -32.02 -12.33
N SER A 111 -3.61 -31.49 -13.55
CA SER A 111 -3.54 -32.29 -14.78
C SER A 111 -2.27 -33.13 -14.86
N ARG A 112 -1.17 -32.70 -14.26
CA ARG A 112 0.09 -33.47 -14.22
C ARG A 112 0.08 -34.59 -13.19
N PHE A 113 -0.71 -34.46 -12.12
CA PHE A 113 -0.85 -35.52 -11.12
C PHE A 113 -1.76 -36.68 -11.56
N THR A 114 -2.72 -36.43 -12.44
CA THR A 114 -3.67 -37.44 -12.93
C THR A 114 -3.15 -38.29 -14.10
N THR A 115 -1.98 -37.96 -14.65
CA THR A 115 -1.38 -38.68 -15.80
C THR A 115 -0.27 -39.67 -15.39
N THR A 116 -0.20 -40.05 -14.10
CA THR A 116 0.69 -41.11 -13.62
C THR A 116 -0.16 -42.28 -13.13
N THR A 117 -0.60 -43.14 -14.04
CA THR A 117 -1.11 -44.48 -13.73
C THR A 117 -0.56 -45.44 -14.78
#